data_AF-A0A932DZA9-F1
#
_entry.id   AF-A0A932DZA9-F1
#
_cell.length_a   1.000
_cell.length_b   1.000
_cell.length_c   1.000
_cell.angle_alpha   90.00
_cell.angle_beta   90.00
_cell.angle_gamma   90.00
#
_symmetry.space_group_name_H-M   'P 1'
#
loop_
_entity.id
_entity.type
_entity.pdbx_description
1 polymer ?
#
loop_
_entity_poly.entity_id
_entity_poly.type
_entity_poly.pdbx_seq_one_letter_code
_entity_poly.pdbx_strand_id
1 'polypeptide(L)'
;MKNLDVSAIKDGSVIDHIDSKSTLKVADILNIQNEEQVVLVGMNLSSKFLGKKGIIKIGGKTIDKKEVDKIALIAPNATVNIIKDYEVVKKFKVMVPDIIEGIVKCFNPNCVSSQYQNIISKLHVINKNPIKLQCHYCERIMNSKDIVLI
;
A
#
# COMPACT_ATOMS: atom_id res chain seq x y z
N MET A 1 26.32 10.20 -16.94
CA MET A 1 25.40 9.05 -16.91
C MET A 1 24.42 9.26 -15.76
N LYS A 2 23.10 9.16 -15.99
CA LYS A 2 22.13 9.06 -14.89
C LYS A 2 22.30 7.66 -14.29
N ASN A 3 22.93 7.57 -13.12
CA ASN A 3 22.93 6.31 -12.36
C ASN A 3 21.48 5.99 -12.00
N LEU A 4 20.98 4.91 -12.58
CA LEU A 4 19.82 4.23 -12.03
C LEU A 4 20.38 3.34 -10.94
N ASP A 5 20.06 3.64 -9.68
CA ASP A 5 20.48 2.82 -8.53
C ASP A 5 19.90 1.39 -8.57
N VAL A 6 19.06 1.10 -9.57
CA VAL A 6 18.19 -0.06 -9.65
C VAL A 6 17.96 -0.47 -11.11
N SER A 7 18.15 -1.75 -11.44
CA SER A 7 17.90 -2.32 -12.77
C SER A 7 16.44 -2.18 -13.25
N ALA A 8 16.23 -2.14 -14.56
CA ALA A 8 14.90 -2.15 -15.18
C ALA A 8 14.29 -3.55 -15.14
N ILE A 9 12.96 -3.64 -15.09
CA ILE A 9 12.20 -4.89 -15.24
C ILE A 9 11.51 -4.92 -16.60
N LYS A 10 11.39 -6.10 -17.22
CA LYS A 10 10.71 -6.26 -18.52
C LYS A 10 9.19 -6.19 -18.37
N ASP A 11 8.64 -7.01 -17.48
CA ASP A 11 7.22 -7.12 -17.21
C ASP A 11 7.01 -7.12 -15.69
N GLY A 12 5.94 -6.47 -15.20
CA GLY A 12 5.59 -6.47 -13.78
C GLY A 12 5.11 -5.11 -13.26
N SER A 13 5.39 -4.82 -11.99
CA SER A 13 4.92 -3.60 -11.32
C SER A 13 6.03 -2.86 -10.59
N VAL A 14 5.96 -1.53 -10.61
CA VAL A 14 6.84 -0.62 -9.86
C VAL A 14 6.01 0.30 -8.98
N ILE A 15 6.17 0.18 -7.67
CA ILE A 15 5.64 1.09 -6.67
C ILE A 15 6.72 2.11 -6.32
N ASP A 16 6.51 3.36 -6.71
CA ASP A 16 7.43 4.49 -6.46
C ASP A 16 6.77 5.53 -5.54
N HIS A 17 7.55 6.49 -5.05
CA HIS A 17 7.10 7.54 -4.13
C HIS A 17 6.53 7.02 -2.81
N ILE A 18 7.06 5.88 -2.34
CA ILE A 18 6.78 5.39 -1.00
C ILE A 18 7.57 6.25 -0.01
N ASP A 19 6.93 6.71 1.07
CA ASP A 19 7.68 7.32 2.18
C ASP A 19 8.71 6.33 2.70
N SER A 20 9.98 6.75 2.81
CA SER A 20 11.09 5.80 3.06
C SER A 20 10.86 4.91 4.29
N LYS A 21 10.27 5.48 5.36
CA LYS A 21 9.91 4.77 6.61
C LYS A 21 8.82 3.70 6.43
N SER A 22 7.99 3.82 5.39
CA SER A 22 6.89 2.90 5.09
C SER A 22 7.30 1.78 4.13
N THR A 23 8.48 1.84 3.51
CA THR A 23 8.89 0.93 2.42
C THR A 23 8.79 -0.55 2.80
N LEU A 24 9.34 -0.95 3.95
CA LEU A 24 9.30 -2.35 4.38
C LEU A 24 7.87 -2.80 4.71
N LYS A 25 7.07 -1.93 5.34
CA LYS A 25 5.66 -2.24 5.59
C LYS A 25 4.87 -2.44 4.29
N VAL A 26 5.19 -1.69 3.24
CA VAL A 26 4.59 -1.89 1.91
C VAL A 26 5.06 -3.22 1.28
N ALA A 27 6.33 -3.57 1.44
CA ALA A 27 6.86 -4.87 1.02
C ALA A 27 6.13 -6.04 1.71
N ASP A 28 5.92 -5.95 3.03
CA ASP A 28 5.19 -6.96 3.80
C ASP A 28 3.74 -7.12 3.32
N ILE A 29 3.05 -6.01 3.05
CA ILE A 29 1.67 -5.98 2.52
C ILE A 29 1.55 -6.68 1.17
N LEU A 30 2.55 -6.49 0.31
CA LEU A 30 2.63 -7.10 -1.01
C LEU A 30 3.09 -8.57 -0.96
N ASN A 31 3.41 -9.07 0.25
CA ASN A 31 3.84 -10.44 0.51
C ASN A 31 5.04 -10.86 -0.35
N ILE A 32 5.98 -9.93 -0.57
CA ILE A 32 7.04 -10.09 -1.58
C ILE A 32 7.98 -11.27 -1.32
N GLN A 33 8.07 -11.75 -0.08
CA GLN A 33 8.85 -12.93 0.30
C GLN A 33 8.37 -14.24 -0.37
N ASN A 34 7.14 -14.26 -0.87
CA ASN A 34 6.54 -15.43 -1.53
C ASN A 34 6.56 -15.31 -3.07
N GLU A 35 7.18 -14.26 -3.62
CA GLU A 35 7.30 -14.07 -5.06
C GLU A 35 8.44 -14.92 -5.61
N GLU A 36 8.17 -15.66 -6.70
CA GLU A 36 9.19 -16.48 -7.38
C GLU A 36 10.05 -15.65 -8.35
N GLN A 37 9.55 -14.49 -8.78
CA GLN A 37 10.25 -13.58 -9.69
C GLN A 37 11.12 -12.57 -8.95
N VAL A 38 11.97 -11.87 -9.70
CA VAL A 38 12.86 -10.85 -9.15
C VAL A 38 12.05 -9.75 -8.46
N VAL A 39 12.35 -9.55 -7.18
CA VAL A 39 11.89 -8.40 -6.41
C VAL A 39 13.09 -7.52 -6.07
N LEU A 40 12.91 -6.21 -6.22
CA LEU A 40 13.89 -5.24 -5.75
C LEU A 40 13.23 -4.20 -4.85
N VAL A 41 13.80 -4.04 -3.66
CA VAL A 41 13.41 -3.04 -2.67
C VAL A 41 14.53 -2.02 -2.50
N GLY A 42 14.26 -0.76 -2.81
CA GLY A 42 15.18 0.35 -2.59
C GLY A 42 14.63 1.27 -1.50
N MET A 43 15.48 1.65 -0.54
CA MET A 43 15.13 2.53 0.59
C MET A 43 16.08 3.71 0.68
N ASN A 44 15.62 4.82 1.27
CA ASN A 44 16.42 6.03 1.50
C ASN A 44 17.01 6.65 0.22
N LEU A 45 16.38 6.40 -0.92
CA LEU A 45 16.72 7.01 -2.20
C LEU A 45 16.37 8.50 -2.15
N SER A 46 17.18 9.32 -2.80
CA SER A 46 16.93 10.76 -2.85
C SER A 46 15.65 11.08 -3.64
N SER A 47 14.81 11.94 -3.08
CA SER A 47 13.54 12.37 -3.68
C SER A 47 13.40 13.88 -3.63
N LYS A 48 13.08 14.51 -4.76
CA LYS A 48 12.78 15.95 -4.79
C LYS A 48 11.49 16.29 -4.04
N PHE A 49 10.54 15.36 -3.98
CA PHE A 49 9.22 15.57 -3.40
C PHE A 49 9.15 15.18 -1.91
N LEU A 50 9.78 14.06 -1.54
CA LEU A 50 9.71 13.50 -0.17
C LEU A 50 11.00 13.71 0.63
N GLY A 51 12.05 14.29 0.03
CA GLY A 51 13.41 14.26 0.56
C GLY A 51 14.06 12.87 0.44
N LYS A 52 13.42 11.86 1.03
CA LYS A 52 13.80 10.45 0.96
C LYS A 52 12.61 9.57 0.60
N LYS A 53 12.80 8.64 -0.34
CA LYS A 53 11.76 7.72 -0.79
C LYS A 53 12.22 6.27 -0.81
N GLY A 54 11.24 5.38 -0.79
CA GLY A 54 11.38 3.99 -1.17
C GLY A 54 10.82 3.71 -2.56
N ILE A 55 11.26 2.61 -3.14
CA ILE A 55 10.77 2.03 -4.39
C ILE A 55 10.72 0.51 -4.25
N ILE A 56 9.70 -0.12 -4.81
CA ILE A 56 9.60 -1.58 -4.90
C ILE A 56 9.32 -1.94 -6.36
N LYS A 57 10.08 -2.87 -6.92
CA LYS A 57 9.88 -3.45 -8.25
C LYS A 57 9.61 -4.95 -8.11
N ILE A 58 8.58 -5.46 -8.75
CA ILE A 58 8.23 -6.88 -8.74
C ILE A 58 8.08 -7.34 -10.19
N GLY A 59 8.89 -8.30 -10.61
CA GLY A 59 8.81 -8.92 -11.93
C GLY A 59 7.54 -9.77 -12.07
N GLY A 60 6.91 -9.74 -13.26
CA GLY A 60 5.81 -10.64 -13.65
C GLY A 60 4.48 -10.45 -12.91
N LYS A 61 4.46 -9.68 -11.81
CA LYS A 61 3.27 -9.39 -11.02
C LYS A 61 2.61 -8.09 -11.44
N THR A 62 1.29 -8.15 -11.65
CA THR A 62 0.43 -6.97 -11.68
C THR A 62 -0.23 -6.83 -10.30
N ILE A 63 -0.10 -5.67 -9.68
CA ILE A 63 -0.69 -5.40 -8.36
C ILE A 63 -2.19 -5.22 -8.52
N ASP A 64 -2.96 -5.95 -7.71
CA ASP A 64 -4.42 -5.89 -7.76
C ASP A 64 -5.00 -4.67 -7.01
N LYS A 65 -6.31 -4.47 -7.14
CA LYS A 65 -6.99 -3.33 -6.51
C LYS A 65 -6.93 -3.38 -4.98
N LYS A 66 -7.02 -4.57 -4.38
CA LYS A 66 -7.03 -4.76 -2.92
C LYS A 66 -5.64 -4.45 -2.34
N GLU A 67 -4.58 -4.89 -3.00
CA GLU A 67 -3.20 -4.54 -2.69
C GLU A 67 -2.98 -3.02 -2.82
N VAL A 68 -3.44 -2.40 -3.91
CA VAL A 68 -3.38 -0.94 -4.08
C VAL A 68 -4.07 -0.19 -2.95
N ASP A 69 -5.25 -0.67 -2.51
CA ASP A 69 -6.01 -0.04 -1.43
C ASP A 69 -5.29 -0.18 -0.09
N LYS A 70 -4.65 -1.33 0.18
CA LYS A 70 -3.76 -1.51 1.35
C LYS A 70 -2.58 -0.55 1.31
N ILE A 71 -1.93 -0.41 0.16
CA ILE A 71 -0.79 0.51 -0.04
C ILE A 71 -1.24 1.94 0.22
N ALA A 72 -2.42 2.34 -0.27
CA ALA A 72 -2.93 3.71 -0.12
C ALA A 72 -3.04 4.15 1.34
N LEU A 73 -3.33 3.22 2.26
CA LEU A 73 -3.44 3.51 3.70
C LEU A 73 -2.09 3.75 4.38
N ILE A 74 -1.01 3.19 3.82
CA ILE A 74 0.34 3.21 4.43
C ILE A 74 1.28 4.18 3.71
N ALA A 75 1.10 4.34 2.40
CA ALA A 75 1.90 5.16 1.52
C ALA A 75 0.98 5.95 0.56
N PRO A 76 0.24 6.97 1.05
CA PRO A 76 -0.75 7.70 0.27
C PRO A 76 -0.15 8.52 -0.89
N ASN A 77 1.16 8.74 -0.86
CA ASN A 77 1.90 9.41 -1.93
C ASN A 77 2.40 8.46 -3.02
N ALA A 78 2.23 7.14 -2.84
CA ALA A 78 2.77 6.15 -3.76
C ALA A 78 2.11 6.23 -5.14
N THR A 79 2.89 5.85 -6.14
CA THR A 79 2.47 5.70 -7.52
C THR A 79 2.78 4.29 -7.98
N VAL A 80 1.81 3.63 -8.62
CA VAL A 80 1.98 2.31 -9.21
C VAL A 80 2.15 2.47 -10.72
N ASN A 81 3.20 1.86 -11.26
CA ASN A 81 3.46 1.75 -12.68
C ASN A 81 3.40 0.28 -13.07
N ILE A 82 2.61 -0.06 -14.08
CA ILE A 82 2.59 -1.39 -14.68
C ILE A 82 3.52 -1.36 -15.89
N ILE A 83 4.47 -2.28 -15.91
CA ILE A 83 5.51 -2.40 -16.93
C ILE A 83 5.19 -3.60 -17.81
N LYS A 84 5.27 -3.43 -19.12
CA LYS A 84 5.19 -4.50 -20.11
C LYS A 84 6.19 -4.23 -21.23
N ASP A 85 6.98 -5.23 -21.59
CA ASP A 85 8.04 -5.10 -22.60
C ASP A 85 8.95 -3.88 -22.38
N TYR A 86 9.37 -3.66 -21.13
CA TYR A 86 10.19 -2.52 -20.64
C TYR A 86 9.52 -1.15 -20.64
N GLU A 87 8.26 -1.05 -21.08
CA GLU A 87 7.52 0.21 -21.19
C GLU A 87 6.44 0.35 -20.11
N VAL A 88 6.21 1.59 -19.67
CA VAL A 88 5.14 1.90 -18.71
C VAL A 88 3.80 1.92 -19.46
N VAL A 89 3.05 0.83 -19.38
CA VAL A 89 1.72 0.73 -20.04
C VAL A 89 0.60 1.35 -19.21
N LYS A 90 0.77 1.46 -17.90
CA LYS A 90 -0.20 2.10 -17.02
C LYS A 90 0.50 2.76 -15.84
N LYS A 91 0.07 3.98 -15.49
CA LYS A 91 0.57 4.71 -14.32
C LYS A 91 -0.59 5.34 -13.59
N PHE A 92 -0.65 5.14 -12.28
CA PHE A 92 -1.67 5.78 -11.44
C PHE A 92 -1.16 6.03 -10.03
N LYS A 93 -1.69 7.09 -9.40
CA LYS A 93 -1.47 7.35 -7.99
C LYS A 93 -2.40 6.46 -7.17
N VAL A 94 -1.92 5.93 -6.05
CA VAL A 94 -2.81 5.22 -5.13
C VAL A 94 -3.82 6.21 -4.54
N MET A 95 -5.07 5.77 -4.38
CA MET A 95 -6.13 6.58 -3.81
C MET A 95 -6.75 5.84 -2.65
N VAL A 96 -6.84 6.50 -1.50
CA VAL A 96 -7.57 5.98 -0.36
C VAL A 96 -9.06 5.95 -0.74
N PRO A 97 -9.73 4.78 -0.72
CA PRO A 97 -11.16 4.69 -1.02
C PRO A 97 -11.99 5.38 0.07
N ASP A 98 -13.29 5.59 -0.17
CA ASP A 98 -14.18 6.16 0.86
C ASP A 98 -14.66 5.11 1.86
N ILE A 99 -14.65 3.84 1.45
CA ILE A 99 -15.00 2.69 2.29
C ILE A 99 -13.90 1.63 2.15
N ILE A 100 -13.50 1.05 3.26
CA ILE A 100 -12.50 -0.01 3.36
C ILE A 100 -13.17 -1.25 3.92
N GLU A 101 -13.17 -2.34 3.16
CA GLU A 101 -13.77 -3.62 3.56
C GLU A 101 -12.71 -4.73 3.61
N GLY A 102 -12.62 -5.44 4.73
CA GLY A 102 -11.75 -6.62 4.87
C GLY A 102 -10.26 -6.35 4.74
N ILE A 103 -9.83 -5.10 4.99
CA ILE A 103 -8.43 -4.67 4.94
C ILE A 103 -7.93 -4.20 6.30
N VAL A 104 -8.77 -3.52 7.09
CA VAL A 104 -8.39 -2.98 8.41
C VAL A 104 -9.22 -3.67 9.49
N LYS A 105 -8.58 -4.15 10.56
CA LYS A 105 -9.29 -4.70 11.72
C LYS A 105 -9.80 -3.57 12.62
N CYS A 106 -11.02 -3.69 13.14
CA CYS A 106 -11.50 -2.74 14.13
C CYS A 106 -10.74 -2.91 15.45
N PHE A 107 -10.17 -1.82 15.98
CA PHE A 107 -9.41 -1.88 17.24
C PHE A 107 -10.27 -2.18 18.48
N ASN A 108 -11.59 -2.00 18.39
CA ASN A 108 -12.50 -2.30 19.48
C ASN A 108 -12.66 -3.83 19.61
N PRO A 109 -12.17 -4.46 20.71
CA PRO A 109 -12.28 -5.92 20.89
C PRO A 109 -13.72 -6.40 21.03
N ASN A 110 -14.64 -5.51 21.43
CA ASN A 110 -16.07 -5.80 21.57
C ASN A 110 -16.87 -5.52 20.28
N CYS A 111 -16.22 -5.15 19.18
CA CYS A 111 -16.90 -4.97 17.91
C CYS A 111 -17.27 -6.32 17.29
N VAL A 112 -18.46 -6.43 16.69
CA VAL A 112 -18.92 -7.65 16.00
C VAL A 112 -17.93 -8.12 14.93
N SER A 113 -17.32 -7.20 14.16
CA SER A 113 -16.32 -7.56 13.15
C SER A 113 -14.95 -7.96 13.73
N SER A 114 -14.75 -7.77 15.04
CA SER A 114 -13.53 -8.18 15.74
C SER A 114 -13.71 -9.51 16.48
N GLN A 115 -14.94 -9.83 16.89
CA GLN A 115 -15.29 -11.06 17.60
C GLN A 115 -15.57 -12.23 16.66
N TYR A 116 -16.16 -11.97 15.49
CA TYR A 116 -16.64 -13.02 14.59
C TYR A 116 -15.87 -13.02 13.26
N GLN A 117 -15.19 -14.13 12.94
CA GLN A 117 -14.38 -14.26 11.72
C GLN A 117 -15.19 -14.21 10.42
N ASN A 118 -16.48 -14.53 10.48
CA ASN A 118 -17.40 -14.48 9.33
C ASN A 118 -17.95 -13.07 9.05
N ILE A 119 -17.64 -12.07 9.88
CA ILE A 119 -18.07 -10.68 9.66
C ILE A 119 -16.89 -9.87 9.13
N ILE A 120 -17.00 -9.44 7.88
CA ILE A 120 -15.99 -8.60 7.23
C ILE A 120 -16.00 -7.21 7.88
N SER A 121 -14.82 -6.73 8.29
CA SER A 121 -14.67 -5.37 8.81
C SER A 121 -15.01 -4.35 7.72
N LYS A 122 -15.76 -3.30 8.08
CA LYS A 122 -16.14 -2.22 7.18
C LYS A 122 -15.90 -0.89 7.86
N LEU A 123 -15.00 -0.07 7.29
CA LEU A 123 -14.66 1.24 7.83
C LEU A 123 -14.90 2.34 6.79
N HIS A 124 -15.49 3.44 7.23
CA HIS A 124 -15.68 4.66 6.44
C HIS A 124 -14.46 5.57 6.61
N VAL A 125 -13.94 6.11 5.52
CA VAL A 125 -12.81 7.04 5.54
C VAL A 125 -13.33 8.46 5.75
N ILE A 126 -13.24 8.94 6.99
CA ILE A 126 -13.73 10.27 7.37
C ILE A 126 -12.67 11.36 7.19
N ASN A 127 -11.39 10.99 7.10
CA ASN A 127 -10.30 11.87 6.67
C ASN A 127 -9.21 11.04 5.96
N LYS A 128 -8.65 11.57 4.86
CA LYS A 128 -7.58 10.92 4.07
C LYS A 128 -6.18 11.40 4.47
N ASN A 129 -6.04 12.57 5.11
CA ASN A 129 -4.75 13.07 5.60
C ASN A 129 -4.90 14.05 6.79
N PRO A 130 -4.53 13.68 8.02
CA PRO A 130 -4.13 12.33 8.44
C PRO A 130 -5.30 11.35 8.30
N ILE A 131 -5.00 10.08 8.04
CA ILE A 131 -6.04 9.05 7.88
C ILE A 131 -6.85 8.90 9.18
N LYS A 132 -8.18 8.98 9.05
CA LYS A 132 -9.13 8.67 10.11
C LYS A 132 -10.22 7.77 9.55
N LEU A 133 -10.49 6.68 10.26
CA LEU A 133 -11.43 5.66 9.84
C LEU A 133 -12.52 5.52 10.89
N GLN A 134 -13.79 5.45 10.49
CA GLN A 134 -14.90 5.19 11.39
C GLN A 134 -15.43 3.78 11.15
N CYS A 135 -15.53 2.96 12.20
CA CYS A 135 -16.10 1.63 12.08
C CYS A 135 -17.59 1.70 11.76
N HIS A 136 -18.03 0.96 10.74
CA HIS A 136 -19.45 0.89 10.38
C HIS A 136 -20.31 0.28 11.48
N TYR A 137 -19.76 -0.66 12.27
CA TYR A 137 -20.53 -1.42 13.25
C TYR A 137 -20.57 -0.78 14.64
N CYS A 138 -19.43 -0.32 15.17
CA CYS A 138 -19.34 0.26 16.51
C CYS A 138 -19.13 1.77 16.52
N GLU A 139 -19.09 2.39 15.34
CA GLU A 139 -18.96 3.85 15.11
C GLU A 139 -17.72 4.53 15.68
N ARG A 140 -16.83 3.77 16.34
CA ARG A 140 -15.58 4.30 16.89
C ARG A 140 -14.64 4.74 15.78
N ILE A 141 -13.94 5.84 16.06
CA ILE A 141 -12.95 6.45 15.17
C ILE A 141 -11.56 5.91 15.49
N MET A 142 -10.84 5.52 14.45
CA MET A 142 -9.46 5.06 14.44
C MET A 142 -8.57 6.12 13.80
N ASN A 143 -7.45 6.42 14.44
CA ASN A 143 -6.40 7.25 13.85
C ASN A 143 -5.33 6.38 13.20
N SER A 144 -4.38 6.98 12.48
CA SER A 144 -3.29 6.26 11.79
C SER A 144 -2.54 5.24 12.66
N LYS A 145 -2.41 5.50 13.97
CA LYS A 145 -1.72 4.62 14.93
C LYS A 145 -2.52 3.37 15.29
N ASP A 146 -3.84 3.44 15.18
CA ASP A 146 -4.76 2.34 15.52
C ASP A 146 -4.98 1.38 14.34
N ILE A 147 -4.49 1.75 13.14
CA ILE A 147 -4.69 0.97 11.91
C ILE A 147 -3.79 -0.27 11.94
N VAL A 148 -4.46 -1.41 12.13
CA VAL A 148 -3.90 -2.75 11.95
C VAL A 148 -4.51 -3.36 10.70
N LEU A 149 -3.65 -3.70 9.74
CA LEU A 149 -4.07 -4.35 8.50
C LEU A 149 -4.30 -5.85 8.75
N ILE A 150 -5.25 -6.43 8.02
CA ILE A 150 -5.55 -7.87 7.95
C ILE A 150 -4.75 -8.50 6.81
#